data_AF-A0A328TZ69-F1
#
_entry.id   AF-A0A328TZ69-F1
#
_cell.length_a   1.000
_cell.length_b   1.000
_cell.length_c   1.000
_cell.angle_alpha   90.00
_cell.angle_beta   90.00
_cell.angle_gamma   90.00
#
_symmetry.space_group_name_H-M   'P 1'
#
loop_
_entity.id
_entity.type
_entity.pdbx_description
1 polymer ?
#
loop_
_entity_poly.entity_id
_entity_poly.type
_entity_poly.pdbx_seq_one_letter_code
_entity_poly.pdbx_strand_id
1 'polypeptide(L)'
;MLNISKHLKFNKLALAALIAVSSTAAFHSNVLAATADAGFSAQKGSVYIKNIYKLASEGKIPGLNAIAGKTPISAVHYKWGDPEVGGDLKGNHYEVYNFGMGQGAYGFGINKSGVIYDLRNFGQSVDQTVGIKSLTFASVIKTLGMPKEIRFTGTDKIYVYRPARAYELKFVGPSKVVKGKFAHIDHINVYAAKANT
;
A
#
# COMPACT_ATOMS: atom_id res chain seq x y z
N MET A 1 -36.63 -60.20 18.13
CA MET A 1 -35.52 -61.18 17.99
C MET A 1 -34.40 -60.54 17.17
N LEU A 2 -33.17 -60.71 17.67
CA LEU A 2 -31.85 -60.63 17.01
C LEU A 2 -31.30 -59.31 16.39
N ASN A 3 -30.50 -58.66 17.24
CA ASN A 3 -29.18 -58.03 17.04
C ASN A 3 -28.39 -58.41 15.74
N ILE A 4 -27.62 -57.46 15.19
CA ILE A 4 -26.16 -57.54 14.99
C ILE A 4 -25.57 -56.16 14.58
N SER A 5 -24.54 -55.78 15.33
CA SER A 5 -23.62 -54.65 15.23
C SER A 5 -22.62 -54.74 14.06
N LYS A 6 -22.06 -53.59 13.63
CA LYS A 6 -20.59 -53.41 13.50
C LYS A 6 -20.17 -51.93 13.43
N HIS A 7 -19.22 -51.61 14.30
CA HIS A 7 -18.53 -50.33 14.52
C HIS A 7 -17.43 -50.00 13.50
N LEU A 8 -17.06 -48.72 13.36
CA LEU A 8 -15.67 -48.26 13.18
C LEU A 8 -15.55 -46.75 13.48
N LYS A 9 -15.16 -46.31 14.69
CA LYS A 9 -13.81 -46.05 15.27
C LYS A 9 -13.55 -44.54 15.45
N PHE A 10 -13.67 -44.09 16.70
CA PHE A 10 -13.07 -42.86 17.24
C PHE A 10 -11.64 -43.16 17.72
N ASN A 11 -10.69 -42.26 17.43
CA ASN A 11 -9.41 -42.12 18.16
C ASN A 11 -9.32 -40.64 18.60
N LYS A 12 -9.55 -40.34 19.88
CA LYS A 12 -8.55 -40.22 20.96
C LYS A 12 -7.43 -39.22 20.65
N LEU A 13 -7.47 -38.06 21.30
CA LEU A 13 -6.52 -37.76 22.37
C LEU A 13 -7.04 -36.58 23.22
N ALA A 14 -7.27 -36.87 24.50
CA ALA A 14 -7.35 -35.86 25.54
C ALA A 14 -5.93 -35.62 26.07
N LEU A 15 -5.60 -34.38 26.41
CA LEU A 15 -4.58 -34.11 27.42
C LEU A 15 -5.10 -33.02 28.36
N ALA A 16 -5.43 -33.46 29.56
CA ALA A 16 -5.72 -32.60 30.70
C ALA A 16 -4.40 -32.00 31.21
N ALA A 17 -4.42 -30.71 31.53
CA ALA A 17 -3.49 -30.12 32.49
C ALA A 17 -4.32 -29.33 33.50
N LEU A 18 -4.54 -29.99 34.64
CA LEU A 18 -5.04 -29.41 35.88
C LEU A 18 -3.91 -28.57 36.47
N ILE A 19 -4.11 -27.25 36.62
CA ILE A 19 -3.21 -26.42 37.42
C ILE A 19 -3.99 -25.98 38.66
N ALA A 20 -3.77 -26.71 39.75
CA ALA A 20 -4.06 -26.23 41.09
C ALA A 20 -2.92 -25.32 41.53
N VAL A 21 -3.20 -24.06 41.83
CA VAL A 21 -2.31 -23.22 42.65
C VAL A 21 -3.17 -22.43 43.63
N SER A 22 -2.94 -22.73 44.91
CA SER A 22 -3.45 -22.05 46.09
C SER A 22 -2.89 -20.63 46.23
N SER A 23 -3.72 -19.76 46.81
CA SER A 23 -3.55 -18.33 47.11
C SER A 23 -2.23 -17.90 47.78
N THR A 24 -1.63 -16.79 47.30
CA THR A 24 -1.13 -15.62 48.09
C THR A 24 -0.73 -14.47 47.14
N ALA A 25 -0.90 -13.23 47.59
CA ALA A 25 -0.68 -11.99 46.84
C ALA A 25 0.79 -11.72 46.42
N ALA A 26 1.00 -11.15 45.22
CA ALA A 26 2.03 -10.15 44.91
C ALA A 26 1.91 -9.66 43.45
N PHE A 27 1.99 -8.34 43.27
CA PHE A 27 2.10 -7.59 42.03
C PHE A 27 3.06 -8.24 41.01
N HIS A 28 2.66 -8.40 39.74
CA HIS A 28 3.57 -8.35 38.58
C HIS A 28 2.80 -8.00 37.28
N SER A 29 3.47 -7.19 36.47
CA SER A 29 3.00 -6.42 35.34
C SER A 29 2.41 -7.24 34.16
N ASN A 30 1.23 -6.85 33.70
CA ASN A 30 0.67 -7.29 32.41
C ASN A 30 1.38 -6.56 31.25
N VAL A 31 2.42 -7.17 30.68
CA VAL A 31 3.00 -6.75 29.40
C VAL A 31 3.21 -7.95 28.49
N LEU A 32 2.16 -8.71 28.19
CA LEU A 32 2.21 -9.75 27.15
C LEU A 32 0.82 -9.97 26.52
N ALA A 33 0.32 -8.98 25.77
CA ALA A 33 -0.87 -9.17 24.92
C ALA A 33 -0.89 -8.32 23.64
N ALA A 34 0.21 -7.66 23.26
CA ALA A 34 0.24 -6.74 22.11
C ALA A 34 0.95 -7.29 20.85
N THR A 35 1.40 -8.54 20.82
CA THR A 35 2.28 -9.04 19.75
C THR A 35 1.56 -9.81 18.64
N ALA A 36 0.32 -10.27 18.84
CA ALA A 36 -0.41 -11.05 17.82
C ALA A 36 -1.00 -10.17 16.69
N ASP A 37 -1.50 -8.97 17.02
CA ASP A 37 -2.21 -8.11 16.06
C ASP A 37 -1.26 -7.20 15.25
N ALA A 38 -0.12 -6.83 15.84
CA ALA A 38 0.97 -6.14 15.14
C ALA A 38 1.61 -7.01 14.05
N GLY A 39 1.65 -8.33 14.25
CA GLY A 39 2.10 -9.27 13.22
C GLY A 39 1.11 -9.36 12.06
N PHE A 40 -0.17 -9.59 12.32
CA PHE A 40 -1.12 -9.77 11.22
C PHE A 40 -1.27 -8.51 10.33
N SER A 41 -1.25 -7.31 10.92
CA SER A 41 -1.23 -6.03 10.19
C SER A 41 0.09 -5.76 9.45
N ALA A 42 1.26 -6.04 10.05
CA ALA A 42 2.55 -5.88 9.38
C ALA A 42 2.74 -6.89 8.22
N GLN A 43 2.24 -8.11 8.36
CA GLN A 43 2.23 -9.12 7.29
C GLN A 43 1.41 -8.64 6.10
N LYS A 44 0.19 -8.12 6.34
CA LYS A 44 -0.65 -7.51 5.30
C LYS A 44 0.05 -6.33 4.62
N GLY A 45 0.69 -5.44 5.39
CA GLY A 45 1.47 -4.33 4.86
C GLY A 45 2.61 -4.78 3.94
N SER A 46 3.38 -5.80 4.35
CA SER A 46 4.48 -6.34 3.56
C SER A 46 4.02 -6.97 2.23
N VAL A 47 2.89 -7.69 2.24
CA VAL A 47 2.29 -8.26 1.03
C VAL A 47 1.84 -7.15 0.09
N TYR A 48 1.20 -6.11 0.63
CA TYR A 48 0.74 -4.99 -0.17
C TYR A 48 1.91 -4.21 -0.80
N ILE A 49 2.98 -3.94 -0.05
CA ILE A 49 4.21 -3.31 -0.56
C ILE A 49 4.83 -4.14 -1.69
N LYS A 50 4.94 -5.47 -1.53
CA LYS A 50 5.45 -6.36 -2.58
C LYS A 50 4.55 -6.35 -3.82
N ASN A 51 3.24 -6.28 -3.64
CA ASN A 51 2.31 -6.17 -4.76
C ASN A 51 2.46 -4.84 -5.51
N ILE A 52 2.59 -3.72 -4.79
CA ILE A 52 2.91 -2.41 -5.39
C ILE A 52 4.20 -2.51 -6.21
N TYR A 53 5.25 -3.11 -5.65
CA TYR A 53 6.53 -3.27 -6.34
C TYR A 53 6.41 -4.11 -7.62
N LYS A 54 5.66 -5.21 -7.56
CA LYS A 54 5.37 -6.05 -8.73
C LYS A 54 4.59 -5.30 -9.80
N LEU A 55 3.52 -4.60 -9.44
CA LEU A 55 2.74 -3.80 -10.41
C LEU A 55 3.60 -2.70 -11.04
N ALA A 56 4.47 -2.07 -10.26
CA ALA A 56 5.35 -1.02 -10.74
C ALA A 56 6.40 -1.52 -11.75
N SER A 57 6.82 -2.80 -11.71
CA SER A 57 7.69 -3.37 -12.74
C SER A 57 7.00 -3.46 -14.11
N GLU A 58 5.67 -3.47 -14.12
CA GLU A 58 4.81 -3.46 -15.31
C GLU A 58 4.31 -2.04 -15.66
N GLY A 59 4.76 -1.01 -14.94
CA GLY A 59 4.32 0.37 -15.15
C GLY A 59 2.93 0.68 -14.58
N LYS A 60 2.41 -0.13 -13.66
CA LYS A 60 1.05 -0.03 -13.10
C LYS A 60 1.07 0.36 -11.62
N ILE A 61 -0.07 0.89 -11.14
CA ILE A 61 -0.34 1.14 -9.73
C ILE A 61 -1.60 0.37 -9.29
N PRO A 62 -1.78 0.08 -7.99
CA PRO A 62 -3.01 -0.53 -7.49
C PRO A 62 -4.24 0.33 -7.80
N GLY A 63 -5.37 -0.32 -8.09
CA GLY A 63 -6.66 0.34 -8.28
C GLY A 63 -6.88 1.03 -9.63
N LEU A 64 -5.90 0.98 -10.54
CA LEU A 64 -5.96 1.64 -11.84
C LEU A 64 -5.55 0.69 -12.97
N ASN A 65 -6.33 0.65 -14.04
CA ASN A 65 -5.98 -0.08 -15.26
C ASN A 65 -5.34 0.86 -16.30
N ALA A 66 -4.16 1.38 -15.99
CA ALA A 66 -3.34 2.20 -16.86
C ALA A 66 -1.86 1.82 -16.72
N ILE A 67 -1.08 2.06 -17.77
CA ILE A 67 0.35 1.76 -17.81
C ILE A 67 1.10 3.05 -18.12
N ALA A 68 2.01 3.44 -17.22
CA ALA A 68 2.89 4.57 -17.41
C ALA A 68 3.74 4.40 -18.68
N GLY A 69 3.79 5.47 -19.47
CA GLY A 69 4.45 5.55 -20.77
C GLY A 69 3.72 4.87 -21.92
N LYS A 70 2.49 4.38 -21.72
CA LYS A 70 1.71 3.71 -22.78
C LYS A 70 0.28 4.21 -22.88
N THR A 71 -0.40 4.41 -21.75
CA THR A 71 -1.80 4.81 -21.76
C THR A 71 -1.93 6.29 -22.13
N PRO A 72 -2.74 6.63 -23.17
CA PRO A 72 -3.07 8.01 -23.46
C PRO A 72 -4.08 8.54 -22.43
N ILE A 73 -3.99 9.82 -22.07
CA ILE A 73 -4.91 10.44 -21.11
C ILE A 73 -6.36 10.43 -21.62
N SER A 74 -6.56 10.48 -22.94
CA SER A 74 -7.89 10.40 -23.55
C SER A 74 -8.64 9.11 -23.20
N ALA A 75 -7.94 8.00 -22.92
CA ALA A 75 -8.57 6.77 -22.45
C ALA A 75 -9.09 6.89 -21.01
N VAL A 76 -8.44 7.72 -20.18
CA VAL A 76 -8.91 8.05 -18.83
C VAL A 76 -10.13 8.98 -18.94
N HIS A 77 -10.04 10.04 -19.75
CA HIS A 77 -11.14 10.97 -20.01
C HIS A 77 -12.39 10.26 -20.51
N TYR A 78 -12.23 9.35 -21.48
CA TYR A 78 -13.33 8.56 -22.01
C TYR A 78 -14.06 7.75 -20.93
N LYS A 79 -13.32 7.24 -19.94
CA LYS A 79 -13.88 6.40 -18.89
C LYS A 79 -14.44 7.19 -17.71
N TRP A 80 -13.78 8.30 -17.35
CA TRP A 80 -13.98 8.99 -16.08
C TRP A 80 -14.55 10.41 -16.24
N GLY A 81 -14.64 10.92 -17.45
CA GLY A 81 -14.97 12.33 -17.70
C GLY A 81 -13.77 13.23 -17.48
N ASP A 82 -14.05 14.52 -17.24
CA ASP A 82 -13.01 15.52 -17.03
C ASP A 82 -12.39 15.42 -15.64
N PRO A 83 -11.10 15.75 -15.48
CA PRO A 83 -10.44 15.81 -14.16
C PRO A 83 -10.96 16.99 -13.35
N GLU A 84 -10.87 16.93 -12.01
CA GLU A 84 -11.22 18.11 -11.21
C GLU A 84 -10.14 19.20 -11.30
N VAL A 85 -8.90 18.83 -11.65
CA VAL A 85 -7.78 19.76 -11.79
C VAL A 85 -6.98 19.44 -13.05
N GLY A 86 -6.68 20.48 -13.83
CA GLY A 86 -5.63 20.46 -14.85
C GLY A 86 -6.05 20.06 -16.27
N GLY A 87 -7.32 19.72 -16.50
CA GLY A 87 -7.79 19.24 -17.83
C GLY A 87 -7.76 20.28 -18.94
N ASP A 88 -7.69 21.57 -18.60
CA ASP A 88 -7.57 22.68 -19.54
C ASP A 88 -6.11 23.01 -19.91
N LEU A 89 -5.15 22.49 -19.15
CA LEU A 89 -3.73 22.77 -19.34
C LEU A 89 -3.17 22.14 -20.62
N LYS A 90 -2.11 22.75 -21.15
CA LYS A 90 -1.40 22.29 -22.35
C LYS A 90 0.06 22.02 -22.04
N GLY A 91 0.70 21.21 -22.87
CA GLY A 91 2.09 20.81 -22.68
C GLY A 91 2.25 19.76 -21.58
N ASN A 92 3.38 19.77 -20.87
CA ASN A 92 3.58 18.85 -19.75
C ASN A 92 2.84 19.36 -18.53
N HIS A 93 1.86 18.61 -18.05
CA HIS A 93 1.00 19.03 -16.93
C HIS A 93 0.59 17.82 -16.10
N TYR A 94 -0.15 18.11 -15.02
CA TYR A 94 -0.78 17.09 -14.19
C TYR A 94 -2.28 17.27 -14.20
N GLU A 95 -2.97 16.14 -14.29
CA GLU A 95 -4.40 16.05 -14.02
C GLU A 95 -4.66 15.23 -12.76
N VAL A 96 -5.73 15.55 -12.05
CA VAL A 96 -6.13 14.86 -10.81
C VAL A 96 -7.59 14.45 -10.89
N TYR A 97 -7.86 13.25 -10.39
CA TYR A 97 -9.19 12.65 -10.17
C TYR A 97 -9.38 12.34 -8.69
N ASN A 98 -10.40 12.88 -8.05
CA ASN A 98 -10.73 12.66 -6.65
C ASN A 98 -12.15 12.12 -6.52
N PHE A 99 -12.25 10.81 -6.40
CA PHE A 99 -13.54 10.11 -6.37
C PHE A 99 -14.28 10.24 -5.04
N GLY A 100 -13.66 10.80 -4.00
CA GLY A 100 -14.26 10.91 -2.67
C GLY A 100 -14.68 9.56 -2.08
N MET A 101 -15.57 9.55 -1.08
CA MET A 101 -16.32 8.36 -0.60
C MET A 101 -15.46 7.10 -0.31
N GLY A 102 -14.19 7.26 0.04
CA GLY A 102 -13.26 6.15 0.24
C GLY A 102 -12.80 5.44 -1.04
N GLN A 103 -13.02 6.00 -2.23
CA GLN A 103 -12.48 5.48 -3.49
C GLN A 103 -11.06 5.99 -3.78
N GLY A 104 -10.67 7.08 -3.12
CA GLY A 104 -9.33 7.66 -3.18
C GLY A 104 -9.15 8.64 -4.34
N ALA A 105 -7.91 9.08 -4.53
CA ALA A 105 -7.55 9.99 -5.61
C ALA A 105 -6.38 9.46 -6.45
N TYR A 106 -6.38 9.83 -7.72
CA TYR A 106 -5.36 9.50 -8.70
C TYR A 106 -4.84 10.75 -9.39
N GLY A 107 -3.55 10.75 -9.73
CA GLY A 107 -2.93 11.83 -10.48
C GLY A 107 -2.19 11.31 -11.69
N PHE A 108 -2.19 12.09 -12.76
CA PHE A 108 -1.62 11.72 -14.04
C PHE A 108 -0.66 12.82 -14.51
N GLY A 109 0.64 12.52 -14.56
CA GLY A 109 1.60 13.35 -15.27
C GLY A 109 1.52 13.05 -16.76
N ILE A 110 1.22 14.06 -17.57
CA ILE A 110 0.90 13.91 -18.99
C ILE A 110 1.92 14.70 -19.80
N ASN A 111 2.48 14.07 -20.83
CA ASN A 111 3.41 14.74 -21.74
C ASN A 111 2.66 15.52 -22.84
N LYS A 112 3.38 16.28 -23.66
CA LYS A 112 2.80 17.08 -24.75
C LYS A 112 2.01 16.27 -25.78
N SER A 113 2.31 14.98 -25.92
CA SER A 113 1.62 14.05 -26.82
C SER A 113 0.39 13.40 -26.18
N GLY A 114 0.03 13.77 -24.95
CA GLY A 114 -1.12 13.21 -24.24
C GLY A 114 -0.87 11.80 -23.67
N VAL A 115 0.38 11.35 -23.57
CA VAL A 115 0.73 10.07 -22.95
C VAL A 115 1.03 10.29 -21.48
N ILE A 116 0.47 9.42 -20.63
CA ILE A 116 0.69 9.46 -19.19
C ILE A 116 2.09 8.92 -18.90
N TYR A 117 2.99 9.74 -18.33
CA TYR A 117 4.33 9.34 -17.92
C TYR A 117 4.46 9.13 -16.40
N ASP A 118 3.57 9.69 -15.58
CA ASP A 118 3.58 9.53 -14.12
C ASP A 118 2.19 9.11 -13.63
N LEU A 119 2.09 7.95 -13.00
CA LEU A 119 0.87 7.45 -12.39
C LEU A 119 0.93 7.60 -10.88
N ARG A 120 0.06 8.43 -10.30
CA ARG A 120 0.01 8.67 -8.85
C ARG A 120 -1.24 8.04 -8.24
N ASN A 121 -1.06 7.35 -7.11
CA ASN A 121 -2.16 6.90 -6.27
C ASN A 121 -2.00 7.52 -4.88
N PHE A 122 -2.97 8.33 -4.48
CA PHE A 122 -3.00 9.01 -3.18
C PHE A 122 -3.65 8.16 -2.07
N GLY A 123 -4.22 7.00 -2.43
CA GLY A 123 -4.96 6.15 -1.51
C GLY A 123 -6.31 6.75 -1.12
N GLN A 124 -6.96 6.09 -0.16
CA GLN A 124 -8.23 6.53 0.39
C GLN A 124 -7.99 7.60 1.46
N SER A 125 -8.79 8.67 1.45
CA SER A 125 -8.67 9.75 2.42
C SER A 125 -9.44 9.51 3.72
N VAL A 126 -10.47 8.64 3.68
CA VAL A 126 -11.40 8.43 4.80
C VAL A 126 -10.82 7.57 5.93
N ASP A 127 -9.97 6.60 5.59
CA ASP A 127 -9.32 5.71 6.57
C ASP A 127 -7.83 5.62 6.25
N GLN A 128 -7.02 6.20 7.13
CA GLN A 128 -5.56 6.22 6.99
C GLN A 128 -4.90 4.94 7.52
N THR A 129 -5.66 4.03 8.12
CA THR A 129 -5.17 2.74 8.62
C THR A 129 -5.13 1.66 7.53
N VAL A 130 -5.67 1.96 6.35
CA VAL A 130 -5.72 1.04 5.20
C VAL A 130 -5.01 1.59 3.97
N GLY A 131 -4.73 0.70 3.01
CA GLY A 131 -4.18 1.07 1.70
C GLY A 131 -2.83 1.79 1.79
N ILE A 132 -2.61 2.78 0.92
CA ILE A 132 -1.32 3.49 0.82
C ILE A 132 -1.00 4.29 2.07
N LYS A 133 -2.01 4.92 2.68
CA LYS A 133 -1.86 5.74 3.88
C LYS A 133 -1.44 4.92 5.11
N SER A 134 -1.70 3.61 5.13
CA SER A 134 -1.22 2.71 6.19
C SER A 134 0.28 2.43 6.14
N LEU A 135 0.94 2.71 5.00
CA LEU A 135 2.35 2.40 4.80
C LEU A 135 3.23 3.45 5.46
N THR A 136 4.41 3.01 5.90
CA THR A 136 5.47 3.91 6.41
C THR A 136 6.79 3.64 5.70
N PHE A 137 7.68 4.63 5.67
CA PHE A 137 9.04 4.43 5.15
C PHE A 137 9.78 3.26 5.80
N ALA A 138 9.59 3.07 7.11
CA ALA A 138 10.18 1.94 7.84
C ALA A 138 9.62 0.58 7.36
N SER A 139 8.31 0.49 7.15
CA SER A 139 7.70 -0.74 6.61
C SER A 139 8.16 -1.05 5.18
N VAL A 140 8.38 -0.01 4.36
CA VAL A 140 8.90 -0.13 3.00
C VAL A 140 10.34 -0.65 3.03
N ILE A 141 11.23 -0.06 3.84
CA ILE A 141 12.61 -0.54 3.99
C ILE A 141 12.64 -1.97 4.52
N LYS A 142 11.83 -2.28 5.54
CA LYS A 142 11.76 -3.64 6.10
C LYS A 142 11.36 -4.67 5.04
N THR A 143 10.54 -4.28 4.06
CA THR A 143 10.00 -5.19 3.04
C THR A 143 10.86 -5.29 1.79
N LEU A 144 11.41 -4.17 1.31
CA LEU A 144 12.09 -4.07 0.01
C LEU A 144 13.60 -3.80 0.12
N GLY A 145 14.11 -3.56 1.33
CA GLY A 145 15.48 -3.07 1.54
C GLY A 145 15.60 -1.56 1.32
N MET A 146 16.83 -1.06 1.26
CA MET A 146 17.07 0.37 1.04
C MET A 146 16.71 0.80 -0.39
N PRO A 147 16.13 2.00 -0.60
CA PRO A 147 15.87 2.51 -1.93
C PRO A 147 17.17 2.77 -2.69
N LYS A 148 17.10 2.80 -4.02
CA LYS A 148 18.26 3.13 -4.85
C LYS A 148 18.66 4.61 -4.70
N GLU A 149 17.69 5.45 -4.39
CA GLU A 149 17.86 6.89 -4.28
C GLU A 149 16.82 7.45 -3.28
N ILE A 150 17.24 8.45 -2.50
CA ILE A 150 16.36 9.22 -1.62
C ILE A 150 16.38 10.66 -2.13
N ARG A 151 15.20 11.18 -2.49
CA ARG A 151 15.03 12.58 -2.94
C ARG A 151 14.23 13.36 -1.92
N PHE A 152 14.37 14.68 -1.96
CA PHE A 152 13.58 15.62 -1.16
C PHE A 152 12.98 16.68 -2.08
N THR A 153 11.73 17.06 -1.85
CA THR A 153 11.05 18.09 -2.63
C THR A 153 10.11 18.86 -1.71
N GLY A 154 10.43 20.13 -1.43
CA GLY A 154 9.71 20.90 -0.42
C GLY A 154 9.76 20.20 0.94
N THR A 155 8.59 19.88 1.49
CA THR A 155 8.44 19.14 2.75
C THR A 155 8.50 17.64 2.60
N ASP A 156 8.57 17.12 1.38
CA ASP A 156 8.40 15.72 1.09
C ASP A 156 9.74 15.00 0.98
N LYS A 157 9.73 13.74 1.44
CA LYS A 157 10.78 12.77 1.27
C LYS A 157 10.29 11.70 0.31
N ILE A 158 11.17 11.25 -0.56
CA ILE A 158 10.83 10.35 -1.65
C ILE A 158 11.82 9.18 -1.64
N TYR A 159 11.33 7.96 -1.44
CA TYR A 159 12.11 6.75 -1.65
C TYR A 159 11.89 6.22 -3.05
N VAL A 160 12.97 6.17 -3.83
CA VAL A 160 12.94 5.76 -5.24
C VAL A 160 13.50 4.35 -5.38
N TYR A 161 12.64 3.44 -5.81
CA TYR A 161 12.98 2.08 -6.22
C TYR A 161 12.93 1.96 -7.75
N ARG A 162 13.67 1.00 -8.30
CA ARG A 162 13.71 0.71 -9.74
C ARG A 162 13.32 -0.74 -9.98
N PRO A 163 12.02 -1.07 -9.96
CA PRO A 163 11.53 -2.45 -10.14
C PRO A 163 11.77 -2.99 -11.56
N ALA A 164 11.94 -2.11 -12.54
CA ALA A 164 12.36 -2.45 -13.90
C ALA A 164 13.16 -1.30 -14.51
N ARG A 165 13.92 -1.56 -15.57
CA ARG A 165 14.73 -0.53 -16.26
C ARG A 165 13.90 0.64 -16.78
N ALA A 166 12.63 0.40 -17.11
CA ALA A 166 11.74 1.40 -17.67
C ALA A 166 11.02 2.27 -16.62
N TYR A 167 11.02 1.87 -15.34
CA TYR A 167 10.11 2.43 -14.33
C TYR A 167 10.81 2.77 -13.02
N GLU A 168 10.47 3.93 -12.47
CA GLU A 168 10.74 4.27 -11.06
C GLU A 168 9.46 4.10 -10.24
N LEU A 169 9.55 3.39 -9.12
CA LEU A 169 8.52 3.38 -8.07
C LEU A 169 8.94 4.36 -6.97
N LYS A 170 8.10 5.36 -6.71
CA LYS A 170 8.36 6.38 -5.69
C LYS A 170 7.37 6.22 -4.56
N PHE A 171 7.86 6.09 -3.33
CA PHE A 171 7.05 6.25 -2.11
C PHE A 171 7.28 7.67 -1.60
N VAL A 172 6.22 8.47 -1.52
CA VAL A 172 6.29 9.88 -1.14
C VAL A 172 5.56 10.07 0.18
N GLY A 173 6.15 10.85 1.08
CA GLY A 173 5.56 11.17 2.38
C GLY A 173 6.32 12.30 3.05
N PRO A 174 5.90 12.76 4.24
CA PRO A 174 6.51 13.90 4.88
C PRO A 174 7.95 13.58 5.31
N SER A 175 8.85 14.54 5.09
CA SER A 175 10.26 14.44 5.51
C SER A 175 10.40 14.47 7.04
N LYS A 176 9.52 15.24 7.71
CA LYS A 176 9.44 15.37 9.17
C LYS A 176 8.10 14.87 9.66
N VAL A 177 8.13 14.10 10.75
CA VAL A 177 6.93 13.56 11.38
C VAL A 177 6.57 14.47 12.55
N VAL A 178 5.35 15.00 12.55
CA VAL A 178 4.86 15.78 13.70
C VAL A 178 4.78 14.88 14.91
N LYS A 179 5.25 15.35 16.07
CA LYS A 179 5.22 14.59 17.33
C LYS A 179 3.79 14.09 17.61
N GLY A 180 3.64 12.79 17.85
CA GLY A 180 2.33 12.15 18.07
C GLY A 180 1.58 11.72 16.80
N LYS A 181 2.15 11.93 15.60
CA LYS A 181 1.61 11.40 14.34
C LYS A 181 2.49 10.28 13.78
N PHE A 182 1.90 9.41 12.98
CA PHE A 182 2.63 8.38 12.25
C PHE A 182 3.19 8.91 10.92
N ALA A 183 4.39 8.45 10.58
CA ALA A 183 5.10 8.76 9.34
C ALA A 183 4.51 8.00 8.15
N HIS A 184 3.33 8.40 7.69
CA HIS A 184 2.62 7.72 6.62
C HIS A 184 3.20 8.06 5.24
N ILE A 185 2.98 7.17 4.28
CA ILE A 185 3.15 7.46 2.86
C ILE A 185 1.93 8.23 2.38
N ASP A 186 2.15 9.39 1.79
CA ASP A 186 1.12 10.24 1.24
C ASP A 186 0.57 9.69 -0.07
N HIS A 187 1.47 9.26 -0.95
CA HIS A 187 1.11 8.70 -2.23
C HIS A 187 2.26 7.85 -2.79
N ILE A 188 1.94 7.03 -3.78
CA ILE A 188 2.92 6.30 -4.57
C ILE A 188 2.87 6.75 -6.02
N ASN A 189 4.02 6.77 -6.69
CA ASN A 189 4.12 7.09 -8.10
C ASN A 189 4.83 5.98 -8.86
N VAL A 190 4.33 5.67 -10.06
CA VAL A 190 5.05 4.88 -11.06
C VAL A 190 5.36 5.76 -12.26
N TYR A 191 6.64 6.03 -12.45
CA TYR A 191 7.15 7.01 -13.38
C TYR A 191 7.93 6.34 -14.52
N ALA A 192 7.56 6.65 -15.76
CA ALA A 192 8.19 6.17 -16.98
C ALA A 192 9.07 7.27 -17.60
N ALA A 193 10.36 7.28 -17.24
CA ALA A 193 11.28 8.35 -17.63
C ALA A 193 11.35 8.61 -19.14
N LYS A 194 11.27 7.55 -19.95
CA LYS A 194 11.33 7.65 -21.42
C LYS A 194 10.11 8.34 -22.04
N ALA A 195 8.99 8.40 -21.33
CA ALA A 195 7.76 9.03 -21.82
C ALA A 195 7.63 10.50 -21.39
N ASN A 196 8.47 10.98 -20.48
CA ASN A 196 8.50 12.38 -20.08
C ASN A 196 9.43 13.18 -21.01
N THR A 197 8.95 13.47 -22.21
CA THR A 197 9.65 14.19 -23.28
C THR A 197 8.79 15.32 -23.83
#